data_AF-A0A319EQP0-F1
#
_entry.id   AF-A0A319EQP0-F1
#
_cell.length_a   1.000
_cell.length_b   1.000
_cell.length_c   1.000
_cell.angle_alpha   90.00
_cell.angle_beta   90.00
_cell.angle_gamma   90.00
#
_symmetry.space_group_name_H-M   'P 1'
#
loop_
_entity.id
_entity.type
_entity.pdbx_description
1 polymer ?
#
loop_
_entity_poly.entity_id
_entity_poly.type
_entity_poly.pdbx_seq_one_letter_code
_entity_poly.pdbx_strand_id
1 'polypeptide(L)'
;MSTASKVRFFFYKDHLPGSRDTLQRLMALAHQTVTDKRVAPTSILIRSGVHATPLNNGRIDPSEWHITICYKTRDHLLRKTHVACHGYVKHRDSLEFAKSSHAVEKPDSCMKSNGRAVWPSEDELQEIPRKWT
;
A
#
# COMPACT_ATOMS: atom_id res chain seq x y z
N MET A 1 25.78 -9.47 -10.73
CA MET A 1 24.40 -9.92 -11.06
C MET A 1 23.47 -9.39 -9.99
N SER A 2 22.59 -8.44 -10.32
CA SER A 2 21.62 -7.90 -9.35
C SER A 2 20.43 -8.84 -9.30
N THR A 3 20.26 -9.57 -8.19
CA THR A 3 19.03 -10.29 -7.89
C THR A 3 17.97 -9.25 -7.51
N ALA A 4 17.25 -8.72 -8.51
CA ALA A 4 16.08 -7.90 -8.25
C ALA A 4 15.12 -8.72 -7.36
N SER A 5 15.05 -8.37 -6.08
CA SER A 5 14.07 -8.93 -5.14
C SER A 5 12.68 -8.63 -5.70
N LYS A 6 12.01 -9.65 -6.25
CA LYS A 6 10.69 -9.49 -6.87
C LYS A 6 9.66 -9.22 -5.78
N VAL A 7 9.24 -7.96 -5.67
CA VAL A 7 8.19 -7.53 -4.75
C VAL A 7 6.86 -8.18 -5.16
N ARG A 8 6.16 -8.81 -4.20
CA ARG A 8 4.80 -9.32 -4.40
C ARG A 8 3.81 -8.18 -4.15
N PHE A 9 2.85 -7.99 -5.04
CA PHE A 9 1.80 -6.99 -4.89
C PHE A 9 0.47 -7.67 -4.64
N PHE A 10 -0.25 -7.18 -3.64
CA PHE A 10 -1.56 -7.69 -3.25
C PHE A 10 -2.61 -6.59 -3.24
N PHE A 11 -3.82 -6.99 -3.54
CA PHE A 11 -5.04 -6.22 -3.32
C PHE A 11 -6.03 -7.08 -2.52
N TYR A 12 -7.02 -6.45 -1.87
CA TYR A 12 -8.20 -7.21 -1.44
C TYR A 12 -8.90 -7.77 -2.68
N LYS A 13 -9.45 -8.99 -2.56
CA LYS A 13 -10.31 -9.56 -3.62
C LYS A 13 -11.41 -8.56 -4.01
N ASP A 14 -11.73 -8.51 -5.31
CA ASP A 14 -12.74 -7.63 -5.90
C ASP A 14 -12.44 -6.11 -5.81
N HIS A 15 -11.26 -5.71 -5.35
CA HIS A 15 -10.85 -4.30 -5.22
C HIS A 15 -9.73 -3.92 -6.21
N LEU A 16 -9.61 -4.65 -7.32
CA LEU A 16 -8.66 -4.30 -8.37
C LEU A 16 -9.10 -3.04 -9.14
N PRO A 17 -8.16 -2.18 -9.55
CA PRO A 17 -8.46 -1.09 -10.47
C PRO A 17 -9.04 -1.62 -11.80
N GLY A 18 -10.02 -0.89 -12.36
CA GLY A 18 -10.72 -1.30 -13.58
C GLY A 18 -9.90 -1.26 -14.86
N SER A 19 -8.67 -0.72 -14.82
CA SER A 19 -7.77 -0.70 -15.98
C SER A 19 -6.36 -1.16 -15.61
N ARG A 20 -5.66 -1.77 -16.59
CA ARG A 20 -4.28 -2.22 -16.44
C ARG A 20 -3.31 -1.06 -16.21
N ASP A 21 -3.51 0.07 -16.88
CA ASP A 21 -2.68 1.27 -16.70
C ASP A 21 -2.78 1.79 -15.27
N THR A 22 -4.01 1.93 -14.75
CA THR A 22 -4.22 2.36 -13.36
C THR A 22 -3.59 1.40 -12.37
N LEU A 23 -3.71 0.08 -12.60
CA LEU A 23 -3.06 -0.93 -11.78
C LEU A 23 -1.54 -0.76 -11.74
N GLN A 24 -0.90 -0.61 -12.90
CA GLN A 24 0.56 -0.46 -13.01
C GLN A 24 1.05 0.81 -12.33
N ARG A 25 0.37 1.95 -12.58
CA ARG A 25 0.72 3.23 -11.96
C ARG A 25 0.52 3.20 -10.45
N LEU A 26 -0.52 2.53 -9.96
CA LEU A 26 -0.78 2.38 -8.53
C LEU A 26 0.28 1.51 -7.86
N MET A 27 0.72 0.44 -8.52
CA MET A 27 1.82 -0.42 -8.04
C MET A 27 3.16 0.32 -8.02
N ALA A 28 3.45 1.13 -9.04
CA ALA A 28 4.64 1.98 -9.06
C ALA A 28 4.63 3.00 -7.90
N LEU A 29 3.49 3.68 -7.69
CA LEU A 29 3.31 4.62 -6.57
C LEU A 29 3.47 3.92 -5.21
N ALA A 30 2.88 2.73 -5.04
CA ALA A 30 2.98 1.95 -3.82
C ALA A 30 4.43 1.53 -3.54
N HIS A 31 5.15 1.07 -4.57
CA HIS A 31 6.56 0.74 -4.46
C HIS A 31 7.40 1.96 -4.06
N GLN A 32 7.22 3.08 -4.77
CA GLN A 32 7.91 4.34 -4.47
C GLN A 32 7.66 4.80 -3.04
N THR A 33 6.42 4.70 -2.55
CA THR A 33 6.02 5.05 -1.18
C THR A 33 6.84 4.30 -0.13
N VAL A 34 7.13 3.01 -0.37
CA VAL A 34 7.94 2.20 0.55
C VAL A 34 9.42 2.55 0.40
N THR A 35 9.91 2.64 -0.83
CA THR A 35 11.35 2.84 -1.10
C THR A 35 11.84 4.25 -0.82
N ASP A 36 10.95 5.24 -0.66
CA ASP A 36 11.27 6.62 -0.26
C ASP A 36 12.18 6.68 0.99
N LYS A 37 11.97 5.75 1.94
CA LYS A 37 12.82 5.60 3.13
C LYS A 37 13.96 4.58 2.98
N ARG A 38 14.37 4.27 1.74
CA ARG A 38 15.39 3.25 1.39
C ARG A 38 15.06 1.85 1.90
N VAL A 39 13.77 1.55 2.08
CA VAL A 39 13.30 0.22 2.49
C VAL A 39 13.22 -0.69 1.25
N ALA A 40 13.66 -1.94 1.38
CA ALA A 40 13.52 -2.96 0.35
C ALA A 40 12.35 -3.91 0.70
N PRO A 41 11.13 -3.68 0.18
CA PRO A 41 9.98 -4.56 0.46
C PRO A 41 10.11 -5.91 -0.24
N THR A 42 9.52 -6.93 0.37
CA THR A 42 9.27 -8.25 -0.25
C THR A 42 7.81 -8.38 -0.66
N SER A 43 6.92 -7.66 0.01
CA SER A 43 5.48 -7.71 -0.24
C SER A 43 4.83 -6.37 0.07
N ILE A 44 3.91 -5.93 -0.79
CA ILE A 44 3.13 -4.71 -0.62
C ILE A 44 1.65 -5.06 -0.81
N LEU A 45 0.83 -4.76 0.18
CA LEU A 45 -0.63 -4.80 0.11
C LEU A 45 -1.13 -3.38 -0.16
N ILE A 46 -1.75 -3.17 -1.32
CA ILE A 46 -2.41 -1.93 -1.68
C ILE A 46 -3.85 -2.00 -1.18
N ARG A 47 -4.18 -1.14 -0.22
CA ARG A 47 -5.44 -1.23 0.53
C ARG A 47 -6.52 -0.28 0.00
N SER A 48 -6.14 0.70 -0.79
CA SER A 48 -7.06 1.68 -1.37
C SER A 48 -6.49 2.29 -2.64
N GLY A 49 -7.38 2.85 -3.48
CA GLY A 49 -7.01 3.90 -4.42
C GLY A 49 -6.76 5.23 -3.71
N VAL A 50 -6.70 6.31 -4.49
CA VAL A 50 -6.56 7.67 -3.98
C VAL A 50 -7.84 8.08 -3.24
N HIS A 51 -7.69 8.47 -1.98
CA HIS A 51 -8.76 9.00 -1.14
C HIS A 51 -8.17 10.03 -0.17
N ALA A 52 -9.03 10.76 0.53
CA ALA A 52 -8.61 11.71 1.55
C ALA A 52 -9.33 11.42 2.87
N THR A 53 -8.66 11.72 3.97
CA THR A 53 -9.28 11.72 5.30
C THR A 53 -9.92 13.09 5.53
N PRO A 54 -11.24 13.19 5.71
CA PRO A 54 -11.88 14.47 6.01
C PRO A 54 -11.39 15.02 7.36
N LEU A 55 -11.26 16.34 7.45
CA LEU A 55 -11.10 17.04 8.72
C LEU A 55 -12.36 16.88 9.59
N ASN A 56 -12.26 17.18 10.88
CA ASN A 56 -13.38 17.07 11.83
C ASN A 56 -14.63 17.89 11.43
N ASN A 57 -14.48 18.91 10.58
CA ASN A 57 -15.57 19.74 10.04
C ASN A 57 -16.09 19.26 8.66
N GLY A 58 -15.66 18.07 8.20
CA GLY A 58 -16.03 17.50 6.91
C GLY A 58 -15.27 18.07 5.71
N ARG A 59 -14.41 19.09 5.88
CA ARG A 59 -13.60 19.64 4.80
C ARG A 59 -12.46 18.69 4.45
N ILE A 60 -12.18 18.53 3.16
CA ILE A 60 -10.99 17.82 2.69
C ILE A 60 -9.87 18.84 2.46
N ASP A 61 -8.71 18.59 3.05
CA ASP A 61 -7.49 19.30 2.68
C ASP A 61 -6.93 18.70 1.37
N PRO A 62 -6.71 19.50 0.31
CA PRO A 62 -6.15 19.01 -0.95
C PRO A 62 -4.78 18.32 -0.83
N SER A 63 -4.04 18.54 0.25
CA SER A 63 -2.76 17.86 0.52
C SER A 63 -2.91 16.49 1.18
N GLU A 64 -4.12 16.10 1.56
CA GLU A 64 -4.44 14.84 2.25
C GLU A 64 -4.89 13.73 1.29
N TRP A 65 -4.82 13.94 -0.04
CA TRP A 65 -5.05 12.86 -1.00
C TRP A 65 -3.90 11.86 -0.94
N HIS A 66 -4.22 10.59 -0.70
CA HIS A 66 -3.23 9.53 -0.57
C HIS A 66 -3.78 8.15 -0.92
N ILE A 67 -2.86 7.22 -1.15
CA ILE A 67 -3.13 5.78 -1.12
C ILE A 67 -2.76 5.23 0.26
N THR A 68 -3.48 4.24 0.75
CA THR A 68 -3.09 3.46 1.92
C THR A 68 -2.50 2.14 1.48
N ILE A 69 -1.32 1.82 2.00
CA ILE A 69 -0.66 0.53 1.75
C ILE A 69 -0.17 -0.08 3.07
N CYS A 70 0.14 -1.36 3.04
CA CYS A 70 0.97 -2.02 4.03
C CYS A 70 2.12 -2.73 3.32
N TYR A 71 3.27 -2.83 3.96
CA TYR A 71 4.38 -3.61 3.41
C TYR A 71 5.04 -4.53 4.43
N LYS A 72 5.75 -5.50 3.89
CA LYS A 72 6.66 -6.39 4.62
C LYS A 72 8.03 -6.37 3.95
N THR A 73 9.07 -6.37 4.78
CA THR A 73 10.44 -6.75 4.39
C THR A 73 10.65 -8.23 4.70
N ARG A 74 11.86 -8.74 4.43
CA ARG A 74 12.23 -10.10 4.85
C ARG A 74 12.12 -10.30 6.37
N ASP A 75 12.53 -9.31 7.16
CA ASP A 75 12.48 -9.40 8.62
C ASP A 75 11.05 -9.33 9.15
N HIS A 76 10.18 -8.55 8.51
CA HIS A 76 8.75 -8.51 8.84
C HIS A 76 8.06 -9.86 8.60
N LEU A 77 8.47 -10.62 7.57
CA LEU A 77 7.96 -11.97 7.35
C LEU A 77 8.35 -12.92 8.48
N LEU A 78 9.61 -12.86 8.94
CA LEU A 78 10.09 -13.70 10.05
C LEU A 78 9.39 -13.37 11.37
N ARG A 79 9.16 -12.08 11.64
CA ARG A 79 8.53 -11.59 12.88
C ARG A 79 7.00 -11.59 12.85
N LYS A 80 6.39 -11.91 11.70
CA LYS A 80 4.93 -11.84 11.48
C LYS A 80 4.35 -10.45 11.81
N THR A 81 5.01 -9.44 11.25
CA THR A 81 4.66 -8.03 11.43
C THR A 81 4.52 -7.31 10.09
N HIS A 82 3.99 -6.10 10.10
CA HIS A 82 3.91 -5.23 8.93
C HIS A 82 3.99 -3.76 9.33
N VAL A 83 4.17 -2.90 8.33
CA VAL A 83 4.12 -1.45 8.47
C VAL A 83 3.04 -0.89 7.56
N ALA A 84 2.15 -0.05 8.11
CA ALA A 84 1.17 0.70 7.32
C ALA A 84 1.76 2.04 6.86
N CYS A 85 1.46 2.45 5.63
CA CYS A 85 1.96 3.69 5.05
C CYS A 85 0.87 4.43 4.29
N HIS A 86 1.06 5.75 4.20
CA HIS A 86 0.34 6.58 3.23
C HIS A 86 1.34 7.08 2.18
N GLY A 87 0.99 6.89 0.91
CA GLY A 87 1.64 7.53 -0.22
C GLY A 87 0.79 8.72 -0.67
N TYR A 88 1.18 9.93 -0.27
CA TYR A 88 0.45 11.14 -0.63
C TYR A 88 0.70 11.48 -2.09
N VAL A 89 -0.35 11.95 -2.77
CA VAL A 89 -0.32 12.37 -4.16
C VAL A 89 -0.59 13.86 -4.28
N LYS A 90 -0.19 14.46 -5.40
CA LYS A 90 -0.39 15.91 -5.60
C LYS A 90 -1.86 16.31 -5.68
N HIS A 91 -2.71 15.48 -6.29
CA HIS A 91 -4.13 15.75 -6.54
C HIS A 91 -4.96 14.46 -6.52
N ARG A 92 -6.28 14.59 -6.31
CA ARG A 92 -7.25 13.47 -6.29
C ARG A 92 -7.12 12.50 -7.46
N ASP A 93 -7.00 13.04 -8.67
CA ASP A 93 -7.01 12.25 -9.92
C ASP A 93 -5.58 11.94 -10.41
N SER A 94 -4.57 12.20 -9.56
CA SER A 94 -3.16 11.96 -9.86
C SER A 94 -2.62 10.76 -9.07
N LEU A 95 -1.72 10.01 -9.70
CA LEU A 95 -0.88 8.99 -9.05
C LEU A 95 0.58 9.46 -8.93
N GLU A 96 0.81 10.76 -9.03
CA GLU A 96 2.13 11.37 -8.86
C GLU A 96 2.48 11.49 -7.38
N PHE A 97 3.57 10.84 -6.98
CA PHE A 97 4.07 10.82 -5.60
C PHE A 97 4.46 12.22 -5.12
N ALA A 98 4.02 12.57 -3.92
CA ALA A 98 4.40 13.82 -3.24
C ALA A 98 5.29 13.55 -2.01
N LYS A 99 4.84 12.67 -1.11
CA LYS A 99 5.56 12.30 0.13
C LYS A 99 5.03 10.98 0.68
N SER A 100 5.78 10.37 1.59
CA SER A 100 5.34 9.17 2.32
C SER A 100 5.23 9.42 3.83
N SER A 101 4.30 8.72 4.48
CA SER A 101 4.29 8.55 5.93
C SER A 101 4.24 7.07 6.28
N HIS A 102 4.92 6.68 7.34
CA HIS A 102 5.08 5.29 7.76
C HIS A 102 4.70 5.21 9.23
N ALA A 103 3.75 4.36 9.55
CA ALA A 103 3.36 4.08 10.92
C ALA A 103 4.43 3.26 11.65
N VAL A 104 4.27 3.12 12.95
CA VAL A 104 5.02 2.14 13.75
C VAL A 104 4.68 0.73 13.25
N GLU A 105 5.65 -0.17 13.31
CA GLU A 105 5.49 -1.58 13.03
C GLU A 105 4.42 -2.22 13.93
N LYS A 106 3.60 -3.12 13.38
CA LYS A 106 2.50 -3.79 14.07
C LYS A 106 2.51 -5.29 13.80
N PRO A 107 2.04 -6.13 14.76
CA PRO A 107 1.83 -7.54 14.49
C PRO A 107 0.75 -7.75 13.42
N ASP A 108 0.85 -8.85 12.67
CA ASP A 108 -0.17 -9.20 11.66
C ASP A 108 -1.55 -9.46 12.27
N SER A 109 -1.61 -9.82 13.55
CA SER A 109 -2.85 -9.92 14.32
C SER A 109 -3.52 -8.58 14.61
N CYS A 110 -2.92 -7.44 14.22
CA CYS A 110 -3.51 -6.13 14.41
C CYS A 110 -4.82 -5.99 13.62
N MET A 111 -5.89 -5.71 14.35
CA MET A 111 -7.23 -5.50 13.80
C MET A 111 -7.52 -4.01 13.62
N LYS A 112 -8.31 -3.70 12.60
CA LYS A 112 -8.99 -2.41 12.45
C LYS A 112 -10.15 -2.32 13.45
N SER A 113 -10.67 -1.12 13.67
CA SER A 113 -11.85 -0.89 14.52
C SER A 113 -13.10 -1.66 14.08
N ASN A 114 -13.19 -2.01 12.80
CA ASN A 114 -14.28 -2.81 12.25
C ASN A 114 -14.06 -4.33 12.36
N GLY A 115 -13.09 -4.78 13.16
CA GLY A 115 -12.82 -6.20 13.40
C GLY A 115 -12.06 -6.92 12.28
N ARG A 116 -11.75 -6.25 11.16
CA ARG A 116 -10.97 -6.86 10.06
C ARG A 116 -9.48 -6.69 10.29
N ALA A 117 -8.68 -7.67 9.88
CA ALA A 117 -7.24 -7.57 9.93
C ALA A 117 -6.70 -6.42 9.07
N VAL A 118 -5.66 -5.73 9.57
CA VAL A 118 -4.91 -4.75 8.78
C VAL A 118 -4.16 -5.45 7.65
N TRP A 119 -3.54 -6.59 7.98
CA TRP A 119 -2.94 -7.53 7.04
C TRP A 119 -3.72 -8.86 7.09
N PRO A 120 -4.68 -9.08 6.19
CA PRO A 120 -5.48 -10.31 6.17
C PRO A 120 -4.68 -11.50 5.66
N SER A 121 -5.28 -12.69 5.72
CA SER A 121 -4.72 -13.91 5.15
C SER A 121 -4.73 -13.87 3.61
N GLU A 122 -3.85 -14.64 2.97
CA GLU A 122 -3.71 -14.61 1.50
C GLU A 122 -4.99 -15.08 0.77
N ASP A 123 -5.88 -15.84 1.42
CA ASP A 123 -7.18 -16.22 0.86
C ASP A 123 -8.19 -15.06 0.79
N GLU A 124 -7.95 -13.93 1.45
CA GLU A 124 -8.73 -12.70 1.27
C GLU A 124 -8.08 -11.75 0.23
N LEU A 125 -6.90 -12.11 -0.27
CA LEU A 125 -6.08 -11.29 -1.13
C LEU A 125 -6.03 -11.83 -2.56
N GLN A 126 -5.74 -10.93 -3.48
CA GLN A 126 -5.38 -11.24 -4.85
C GLN A 126 -3.96 -10.77 -5.10
N GLU A 127 -3.05 -11.71 -5.36
CA GLU A 127 -1.70 -11.40 -5.81
C GLU A 127 -1.72 -11.02 -7.31
N ILE A 128 -1.06 -9.91 -7.65
CA ILE A 128 -0.92 -9.49 -9.04
C ILE A 128 0.16 -10.35 -9.72
N PRO A 129 -0.17 -11.03 -10.83
CA PRO A 129 0.83 -11.80 -11.56
C PRO A 129 1.98 -10.93 -12.06
N ARG A 130 3.19 -11.46 -11.98
CA ARG A 130 4.44 -10.80 -12.42
C ARG A 130 4.46 -10.35 -13.88
N LYS A 131 3.58 -10.88 -14.74
CA LYS A 131 3.46 -10.40 -16.14
C LYS A 131 2.87 -8.99 -16.23
N TRP A 132 2.35 -8.45 -15.12
CA TRP A 132 1.68 -7.16 -15.05
C TRP A 132 2.50 -6.08 -14.31
N THR A 133 3.56 -6.48 -13.60
CA THR A 133 4.63 -5.63 -13.06
C THR A 133 5.70 -5.38 -14.10
#